data_AF-A0A926JLS4-F1
#
_entry.id   AF-A0A926JLS4-F1
#
_cell.length_a   1.000
_cell.length_b   1.000
_cell.length_c   1.000
_cell.angle_alpha   90.00
_cell.angle_beta   90.00
_cell.angle_gamma   90.00
#
_symmetry.space_group_name_H-M   'P 1'
#
loop_
_entity.id
_entity.type
_entity.pdbx_description
1 polymer ?
#
loop_
_entity_poly.entity_id
_entity_poly.type
_entity_poly.pdbx_seq_one_letter_code
_entity_poly.pdbx_strand_id
1 'polypeptide(L)'
;MQPVDVHSNLRFLLNEWDPVGVADTVQDEYDCLIDPLLTRLRAGAGRAAIGEFLGSELEDHFALDPQPQEVDQLADRLVAWWSTIGAA
;
A
#
# COMPACT_ATOMS: atom_id res chain seq x y z
N MET A 1 23.66 -6.43 -5.14
CA MET A 1 22.49 -5.54 -4.95
C MET A 1 22.33 -5.38 -3.45
N GLN A 2 22.32 -4.15 -2.94
CA GLN A 2 21.94 -3.90 -1.54
C GLN A 2 20.52 -4.47 -1.33
N PRO A 3 20.17 -5.00 -0.15
CA PRO A 3 18.79 -5.37 0.12
C PRO A 3 17.97 -4.09 -0.02
N VAL A 4 17.11 -4.04 -1.04
CA VAL A 4 16.21 -2.91 -1.24
C VAL A 4 15.28 -2.89 -0.02
N ASP A 5 15.30 -1.79 0.73
CA ASP A 5 14.59 -1.66 1.98
C ASP A 5 13.08 -1.88 1.78
N VAL A 6 12.45 -2.64 2.68
CA VAL A 6 11.01 -2.98 2.65
C VAL A 6 10.16 -1.72 2.57
N HIS A 7 10.58 -0.66 3.27
CA HIS A 7 9.92 0.64 3.24
C HIS A 7 9.99 1.29 1.85
N SER A 8 11.16 1.25 1.20
CA SER A 8 11.35 1.83 -0.14
C SER A 8 10.56 1.07 -1.21
N ASN A 9 10.49 -0.26 -1.11
CA ASN A 9 9.66 -1.07 -2.00
C ASN A 9 8.16 -0.78 -1.80
N LEU A 10 7.70 -0.65 -0.55
CA LEU A 10 6.30 -0.34 -0.30
C LEU A 10 5.94 1.06 -0.80
N ARG A 11 6.81 2.06 -0.57
CA ARG A 11 6.64 3.40 -1.16
C ARG A 11 6.51 3.33 -2.68
N PHE A 12 7.36 2.56 -3.35
CA PHE A 12 7.27 2.39 -4.80
C PHE A 12 5.92 1.82 -5.24
N LEU A 13 5.42 0.78 -4.56
CA LEU A 13 4.12 0.18 -4.88
C LEU A 13 2.94 1.17 -4.67
N LEU A 14 3.02 2.03 -3.66
CA LEU A 14 2.02 3.08 -3.39
C LEU A 14 2.09 4.21 -4.43
N ASN A 15 3.30 4.65 -4.78
CA ASN A 15 3.52 5.66 -5.83
C ASN A 15 3.14 5.16 -7.23
N GLU A 16 3.12 3.86 -7.48
CA GLU A 16 2.57 3.31 -8.74
C GLU A 16 1.04 3.22 -8.74
N TRP A 17 0.40 3.13 -7.57
CA TRP A 17 -1.06 3.16 -7.47
C TRP A 17 -1.60 4.59 -7.62
N ASP A 18 -0.94 5.56 -6.97
CA ASP A 18 -1.14 7.01 -7.09
C ASP A 18 -2.59 7.51 -7.21
N PRO A 19 -3.48 7.18 -6.26
CA PRO A 19 -4.89 7.57 -6.33
C PRO A 19 -5.12 9.09 -6.29
N VAL A 20 -4.17 9.87 -5.77
CA VAL A 20 -4.22 11.35 -5.75
C VAL A 20 -3.63 11.94 -7.05
N GLY A 21 -2.76 11.22 -7.75
CA GLY A 21 -2.14 11.66 -9.01
C GLY A 21 -0.96 12.61 -8.81
N VAL A 22 -0.24 12.51 -7.69
CA VAL A 22 0.85 13.44 -7.33
C VAL A 22 2.22 12.78 -7.27
N ALA A 23 2.32 11.47 -7.46
CA ALA A 23 3.56 10.72 -7.27
C ALA A 23 4.72 11.31 -8.08
N ASP A 24 4.50 11.81 -9.30
CA ASP A 24 5.54 12.45 -10.13
C ASP A 24 6.17 13.71 -9.52
N THR A 25 5.48 14.34 -8.56
CA THR A 25 5.90 15.61 -7.94
C THR A 25 6.18 15.50 -6.44
N VAL A 26 5.48 14.60 -5.75
CA VAL A 26 5.56 14.38 -4.30
C VAL A 26 5.68 12.88 -4.05
N GLN A 27 6.91 12.44 -3.74
CA GLN A 27 7.23 11.02 -3.65
C GLN A 27 6.91 10.39 -2.28
N ASP A 28 6.62 11.22 -1.28
CA ASP A 28 6.35 10.86 0.11
C ASP A 28 4.88 11.02 0.51
N GLU A 29 4.00 11.37 -0.44
CA GLU A 29 2.56 11.59 -0.18
C GLU A 29 1.91 10.42 0.57
N TYR A 30 2.26 9.19 0.17
CA TYR A 30 1.66 7.97 0.72
C TYR A 30 2.47 7.36 1.89
N ASP A 31 3.48 8.05 2.41
CA ASP A 31 4.32 7.53 3.50
C ASP A 31 3.54 7.23 4.77
N CYS A 32 2.49 8.00 5.02
CA CYS A 32 1.59 7.80 6.17
C CYS A 32 0.96 6.39 6.19
N LEU A 33 0.82 5.74 5.03
CA LEU A 33 0.26 4.40 4.90
C LEU A 33 1.29 3.29 5.16
N ILE A 34 2.58 3.58 5.06
CA ILE A 34 3.65 2.57 5.04
C ILE A 34 3.70 1.79 6.36
N ASP A 35 3.87 2.46 7.49
CA ASP A 35 3.95 1.81 8.79
C ASP A 35 2.66 1.06 9.18
N PRO A 36 1.45 1.63 9.00
CA PRO A 36 0.18 0.91 9.19
C PRO A 36 0.04 -0.34 8.32
N LEU A 37 0.46 -0.30 7.06
CA LEU A 37 0.43 -1.46 6.15
C LEU A 37 1.43 -2.53 6.57
N LEU A 38 2.68 -2.16 6.83
CA LEU A 38 3.70 -3.11 7.27
C LEU A 38 3.31 -3.80 8.58
N THR A 39 2.70 -3.06 9.51
CA THR A 39 2.20 -3.63 10.76
C THR A 39 1.13 -4.70 10.50
N ARG A 40 0.16 -4.40 9.62
CA ARG A 40 -0.90 -5.36 9.23
C ARG A 40 -0.35 -6.57 8.50
N LEU A 41 0.54 -6.36 7.54
CA LEU A 41 1.17 -7.45 6.76
C LEU A 41 2.01 -8.36 7.66
N ARG A 42 2.79 -7.80 8.59
CA ARG A 42 3.53 -8.59 9.61
C ARG A 42 2.60 -9.39 10.52
N ALA A 43 1.41 -8.87 10.82
CA ALA A 43 0.38 -9.56 11.58
C ALA A 43 -0.40 -10.62 10.77
N GLY A 44 -0.09 -10.78 9.47
CA GLY A 44 -0.75 -11.76 8.60
C GLY A 44 -2.08 -11.29 8.00
N ALA A 45 -2.31 -9.98 7.91
CA ALA A 45 -3.51 -9.44 7.26
C ALA A 45 -3.58 -9.87 5.79
N GLY A 46 -4.71 -10.44 5.40
CA GLY A 46 -5.00 -10.81 4.01
C GLY A 46 -5.63 -9.67 3.21
N ARG A 47 -5.92 -9.95 1.93
CA ARG A 47 -6.42 -8.97 0.95
C ARG A 47 -7.61 -8.15 1.47
N ALA A 48 -8.62 -8.79 2.05
CA ALA A 48 -9.83 -8.10 2.52
C ALA A 48 -9.52 -7.04 3.60
N ALA A 49 -8.69 -7.38 4.58
CA ALA A 49 -8.33 -6.46 5.66
C ALA A 49 -7.43 -5.31 5.18
N ILE A 50 -6.57 -5.59 4.20
CA ILE A 50 -5.74 -4.55 3.56
C ILE A 50 -6.61 -3.62 2.71
N GLY A 51 -7.54 -4.17 1.93
CA GLY A 51 -8.45 -3.39 1.10
C GLY A 51 -9.39 -2.51 1.92
N GLU A 52 -9.94 -3.03 3.01
CA GLU A 52 -10.76 -2.24 3.95
C GLU A 52 -9.97 -1.06 4.51
N PHE A 53 -8.73 -1.30 4.97
CA PHE A 53 -7.86 -0.24 5.46
C PHE A 53 -7.56 0.82 4.39
N LEU A 54 -7.16 0.41 3.18
CA LEU A 54 -6.87 1.34 2.09
C LEU A 54 -8.10 2.16 1.69
N GLY A 55 -9.27 1.52 1.61
CA GLY A 55 -10.53 2.20 1.29
C GLY A 55 -10.90 3.26 2.33
N SER A 56 -10.79 2.92 3.62
CA SER A 56 -11.03 3.89 4.70
C SER A 56 -10.05 5.05 4.69
N GLU A 57 -8.75 4.81 4.43
CA GLU A 57 -7.78 5.91 4.33
C GLU A 57 -8.07 6.82 3.13
N LEU A 58 -8.47 6.26 1.98
CA LEU A 58 -8.88 7.08 0.84
C LEU A 58 -10.07 7.98 1.18
N GLU A 59 -11.10 7.44 1.82
CA GLU A 59 -12.30 8.19 2.18
C GLU A 59 -12.04 9.21 3.31
N ASP A 60 -11.47 8.75 4.42
CA ASP A 60 -11.39 9.54 5.65
C ASP A 60 -10.18 10.48 5.69
N HIS A 61 -9.04 10.07 5.10
CA HIS A 61 -7.78 10.80 5.20
C HIS A 61 -7.48 11.59 3.91
N PHE A 62 -7.67 10.97 2.73
CA PHE A 62 -7.45 11.65 1.44
C PHE A 62 -8.70 12.34 0.88
N ALA A 63 -9.87 12.15 1.49
CA ALA A 63 -11.15 12.70 1.03
C ALA A 63 -11.48 12.35 -0.44
N LEU A 64 -11.11 11.13 -0.85
CA LEU A 64 -11.36 10.55 -2.17
C LEU A 64 -12.53 9.57 -2.11
N ASP A 65 -13.20 9.36 -3.25
CA ASP A 65 -14.16 8.27 -3.40
C ASP A 65 -13.41 6.98 -3.80
N PRO A 66 -13.27 5.99 -2.89
CA PRO A 66 -12.47 4.81 -3.17
C PRO A 66 -13.11 3.98 -4.28
N GLN A 67 -12.36 3.77 -5.37
CA GLN A 67 -12.76 2.83 -6.42
C GLN A 67 -12.52 1.39 -5.94
N PRO A 68 -13.57 0.59 -5.64
CA PRO A 68 -13.39 -0.70 -4.96
C PRO A 68 -12.49 -1.66 -5.73
N GLN A 69 -12.56 -1.63 -7.06
CA GLN A 69 -11.75 -2.49 -7.92
C GLN A 69 -10.26 -2.13 -7.89
N GLU A 70 -9.90 -0.85 -7.78
CA GLU A 70 -8.50 -0.40 -7.72
C GLU A 70 -7.90 -0.69 -6.35
N VAL A 71 -8.68 -0.42 -5.28
CA VAL A 71 -8.31 -0.77 -3.90
C VAL A 71 -8.07 -2.27 -3.77
N ASP A 72 -8.96 -3.10 -4.32
CA ASP A 72 -8.81 -4.55 -4.29
C ASP A 72 -7.57 -5.04 -5.05
N GLN A 73 -7.26 -4.43 -6.20
CA GLN A 73 -6.08 -4.78 -6.99
C GLN A 73 -4.78 -4.44 -6.25
N LEU A 74 -4.72 -3.26 -5.61
CA LEU A 74 -3.57 -2.92 -4.80
C LEU A 74 -3.46 -3.84 -3.59
N ALA A 75 -4.56 -4.12 -2.88
CA ALA A 75 -4.54 -4.99 -1.72
C ALA A 75 -4.03 -6.40 -2.05
N ASP A 76 -4.48 -6.97 -3.18
CA ASP A 76 -3.99 -8.26 -3.69
C ASP A 76 -2.49 -8.21 -4.01
N ARG A 77 -2.06 -7.15 -4.70
CA ARG A 77 -0.65 -6.90 -5.04
C ARG A 77 0.25 -6.80 -3.81
N LEU A 78 -0.18 -6.09 -2.76
CA LEU A 78 0.58 -5.91 -1.52
C LEU A 78 0.74 -7.23 -0.76
N VAL A 79 -0.32 -8.04 -0.66
CA VAL A 79 -0.27 -9.35 0.00
C VAL A 79 0.60 -10.33 -0.79
N ALA A 80 0.49 -10.35 -2.12
CA ALA A 80 1.35 -11.16 -2.97
C ALA A 80 2.82 -10.74 -2.83
N TRP A 81 3.12 -9.44 -2.90
CA TRP A 81 4.46 -8.91 -2.70
C TRP A 81 5.04 -9.30 -1.33
N TRP A 82 4.29 -9.10 -0.24
CA TRP A 82 4.72 -9.45 1.12
C TRP A 82 5.09 -10.93 1.25
N SER A 83 4.32 -11.80 0.59
CA SER A 83 4.59 -13.24 0.57
C SER A 83 5.90 -13.60 -0.14
N THR A 84 6.31 -12.83 -1.15
CA THR A 84 7.58 -13.07 -1.86
C THR A 84 8.82 -12.68 -1.05
N ILE A 85 8.69 -11.70 -0.15
CA ILE A 85 9.80 -11.23 0.70
C ILE A 85 9.82 -11.91 2.08
N GLY A 86 8.68 -12.44 2.56
CA GLY A 86 8.57 -13.20 3.81
C GLY A 86 8.84 -14.70 3.68
N ALA A 87 8.87 -15.23 2.46
CA ALA A 87 9.18 -16.63 2.17
C ALA A 87 10.70 -16.93 2.04
N ALA A 88 11.55 -16.09 2.64
CA ALA A 88 13.01 -16.27 2.67
C ALA A 88 13.49 -16.83 4.02
#